data_AF-A0A843CZ92-F1
#
_entry.id   AF-A0A843CZ92-F1
#
_cell.length_a   1.000
_cell.length_b   1.000
_cell.length_c   1.000
_cell.angle_alpha   90.00
_cell.angle_beta   90.00
_cell.angle_gamma   90.00
#
_symmetry.space_group_name_H-M   'P 1'
#
loop_
_entity.id
_entity.type
_entity.pdbx_description
1 polymer ?
#
loop_
_entity_poly.entity_id
_entity_poly.type
_entity_poly.pdbx_seq_one_letter_code
_entity_poly.pdbx_strand_id
1 'polypeptide(L)'
;MTQADHVTVMHGSMTVDVPRKIFKGKECAIDWNEVEPFKKIVQSRYPWISDNAIKVIINKAQMEMMRVRDEETNGREYSKTLAQKGKLDDAIEHLRLRLELNPDDAKSWYDLGELLFKKGDASGGFDAFRKGDEVLKKK
;
A
#
# COMPACT_ATOMS: atom_id res chain seq x y z
N MET A 1 11.25 -2.13 16.61
CA MET A 1 11.32 -3.27 15.69
C MET A 1 11.89 -2.75 14.38
N THR A 2 13.04 -3.25 13.94
CA THR A 2 13.61 -2.89 12.63
C THR A 2 12.66 -3.38 11.54
N GLN A 3 12.18 -2.46 10.70
CA GLN A 3 11.34 -2.79 9.55
C GLN A 3 12.10 -3.78 8.66
N ALA A 4 11.48 -4.91 8.32
CA ALA A 4 12.12 -5.90 7.46
C ALA A 4 12.46 -5.25 6.11
N ASP A 5 13.67 -5.45 5.61
CA ASP A 5 14.19 -4.90 4.34
C ASP A 5 13.64 -5.62 3.10
N HIS A 6 12.73 -6.57 3.31
CA HIS A 6 12.08 -7.40 2.31
C HIS A 6 10.57 -7.50 2.55
N VAL A 7 9.90 -8.11 1.57
CA VAL A 7 8.51 -8.54 1.63
C VAL A 7 8.47 -10.02 1.32
N THR A 8 7.82 -10.80 2.18
CA THR A 8 7.77 -12.26 2.06
C THR A 8 6.53 -12.68 1.30
N VAL A 9 6.69 -13.51 0.25
CA VAL A 9 5.59 -14.02 -0.55
C VAL A 9 5.66 -15.51 -0.81
N MET A 10 4.51 -16.14 -0.99
CA MET A 10 4.43 -17.57 -1.35
C MET A 10 4.37 -17.79 -2.87
N HIS A 11 5.20 -18.72 -3.34
CA HIS A 11 5.20 -19.24 -4.71
C HIS A 11 5.21 -20.77 -4.69
N GLY A 12 4.07 -21.38 -5.03
CA GLY A 12 3.85 -22.80 -4.80
C GLY A 12 3.92 -23.11 -3.29
N SER A 13 4.72 -24.09 -2.92
CA SER A 13 5.04 -24.42 -1.51
C SER A 13 6.24 -23.65 -0.95
N MET A 14 6.85 -22.77 -1.74
CA MET A 14 8.04 -22.03 -1.36
C MET A 14 7.69 -20.63 -0.86
N THR A 15 8.44 -20.17 0.14
CA THR A 15 8.42 -18.79 0.62
C THR A 15 9.65 -18.06 0.07
N VAL A 16 9.45 -16.85 -0.43
CA VAL A 16 10.49 -16.04 -1.07
C VAL A 16 10.51 -14.65 -0.47
N ASP A 17 11.66 -14.24 0.03
CA ASP A 17 11.90 -12.90 0.54
C ASP A 17 12.35 -11.98 -0.59
N VAL A 18 11.50 -11.04 -0.97
CA VAL A 18 11.72 -10.11 -2.08
C VAL A 18 12.20 -8.77 -1.52
N PRO A 19 13.41 -8.30 -1.87
CA PRO A 19 13.94 -7.04 -1.33
C PRO A 19 13.05 -5.84 -1.63
N ARG A 20 12.77 -5.00 -0.62
CA ARG A 20 11.93 -3.79 -0.78
C ARG A 20 12.49 -2.80 -1.79
N LYS A 21 13.82 -2.79 -1.98
CA LYS A 21 14.50 -1.90 -2.94
C LYS A 21 14.08 -2.11 -4.40
N ILE A 22 13.47 -3.25 -4.73
CA ILE A 22 12.86 -3.53 -6.04
C ILE A 22 11.66 -2.61 -6.30
N PHE A 23 10.99 -2.13 -5.25
CA PHE A 23 9.80 -1.30 -5.39
C PHE A 23 10.14 0.18 -5.15
N LYS A 24 9.87 1.04 -6.13
CA LYS A 24 10.18 2.48 -6.10
C LYS A 24 8.93 3.33 -6.07
N GLY A 25 9.12 4.61 -5.69
CA GLY A 25 8.05 5.60 -5.68
C GLY A 25 6.95 5.26 -4.68
N LYS A 26 5.75 5.82 -4.84
CA LYS A 26 4.59 5.56 -3.97
C LYS A 26 3.75 4.37 -4.43
N GLU A 27 3.71 4.13 -5.73
CA GLU A 27 2.95 3.04 -6.37
C GLU A 27 3.69 1.69 -6.34
N CYS A 28 4.78 1.58 -5.57
CA CYS A 28 5.64 0.39 -5.56
C CYS A 28 6.03 -0.05 -6.99
N ALA A 29 6.35 0.88 -7.88
CA ALA A 29 6.71 0.57 -9.25
C ALA A 29 7.94 -0.36 -9.26
N ILE A 30 7.89 -1.41 -10.09
CA ILE A 30 8.97 -2.41 -10.15
C ILE A 30 10.18 -1.82 -10.88
N ASP A 31 11.32 -1.80 -10.21
CA ASP A 31 12.62 -1.49 -10.80
C ASP A 31 13.28 -2.76 -11.32
N TRP A 32 13.20 -2.98 -12.63
CA TRP A 32 13.74 -4.18 -13.27
C TRP A 32 15.27 -4.30 -13.16
N ASN A 33 16.00 -3.20 -12.92
CA ASN A 33 17.44 -3.26 -12.68
C ASN A 33 17.76 -3.92 -11.34
N GLU A 34 16.87 -3.79 -10.35
CA GLU A 34 16.98 -4.46 -9.05
C GLU A 34 16.44 -5.90 -9.09
N VAL A 35 15.55 -6.20 -10.03
CA VAL A 35 15.02 -7.55 -10.24
C VAL A 35 16.08 -8.49 -10.80
N GLU A 36 16.95 -8.04 -11.71
CA GLU A 36 17.91 -8.92 -12.38
C GLU A 36 18.95 -9.56 -11.41
N PRO A 37 19.57 -8.82 -10.47
CA PRO A 37 20.41 -9.43 -9.44
C PRO A 37 19.63 -10.41 -8.54
N PHE A 38 18.40 -10.06 -8.16
CA PHE A 38 17.54 -10.92 -7.36
C PHE A 38 17.18 -12.22 -8.08
N LYS A 39 16.81 -12.13 -9.37
CA LYS A 39 16.54 -13.26 -10.26
C LYS A 39 17.71 -14.23 -10.28
N LYS A 40 18.94 -13.73 -10.45
CA LYS A 40 20.15 -14.58 -10.45
C LYS A 40 20.34 -15.34 -9.15
N ILE A 41 20.11 -14.68 -8.01
CA ILE A 41 20.17 -15.33 -6.68
C ILE A 41 19.12 -16.44 -6.57
N VAL A 42 17.87 -16.15 -6.94
CA VAL A 42 16.77 -17.14 -6.88
C VAL A 42 17.04 -18.32 -7.80
N GLN A 43 17.43 -18.08 -9.06
CA GLN A 43 17.70 -19.15 -10.02
C GLN A 43 18.96 -19.95 -9.68
N SER A 44 19.96 -19.35 -9.04
CA SER A 44 21.12 -20.08 -8.51
C SER A 44 20.73 -21.06 -7.40
N ARG A 45 19.73 -20.71 -6.57
CA ARG A 45 19.23 -21.56 -5.49
C ARG A 45 18.18 -22.57 -5.96
N TYR A 46 17.39 -22.18 -6.95
CA TYR A 46 16.25 -22.93 -7.47
C TYR A 46 16.29 -22.94 -9.02
N PRO A 47 17.11 -23.80 -9.65
CA PRO A 47 17.35 -23.76 -11.10
C PRO A 47 16.11 -24.02 -11.97
N TRP A 48 15.04 -24.60 -11.39
CA TRP A 48 13.77 -24.84 -12.08
C TRP A 48 12.86 -23.60 -12.14
N ILE A 49 13.20 -22.51 -11.45
CA ILE A 49 12.41 -21.28 -11.46
C ILE A 49 12.61 -20.54 -12.79
N SER A 50 11.55 -20.53 -13.60
CA SER A 50 11.53 -19.82 -14.87
C SER A 50 11.40 -18.30 -14.70
N ASP A 51 11.71 -17.56 -15.76
CA ASP A 51 11.50 -16.10 -15.81
C ASP A 51 10.05 -15.70 -15.57
N ASN A 52 9.09 -16.53 -16.01
CA ASN A 52 7.67 -16.30 -15.73
C ASN A 52 7.34 -16.50 -14.25
N ALA A 53 7.95 -17.49 -13.60
CA ALA A 53 7.79 -17.67 -12.16
C ALA A 53 8.35 -16.48 -11.38
N ILE A 54 9.50 -15.93 -11.78
CA ILE A 54 10.05 -14.69 -11.21
C ILE A 54 9.06 -13.53 -11.37
N LYS A 55 8.49 -13.33 -12.56
CA LYS A 55 7.47 -12.27 -12.77
C LYS A 55 6.28 -12.44 -11.82
N VAL A 56 5.80 -13.67 -11.63
CA VAL A 56 4.71 -13.95 -10.67
C VAL A 56 5.12 -13.62 -9.24
N ILE A 57 6.33 -14.00 -8.82
CA ILE A 57 6.87 -13.68 -7.49
C ILE A 57 6.92 -12.16 -7.28
N ILE A 58 7.50 -11.42 -8.24
CA ILE A 58 7.63 -9.97 -8.16
C ILE A 58 6.27 -9.29 -8.13
N ASN A 59 5.31 -9.71 -8.96
CA ASN A 59 3.96 -9.15 -8.96
C ASN A 59 3.23 -9.38 -7.62
N LYS A 60 3.34 -10.59 -7.05
CA LYS A 60 2.80 -10.87 -5.72
C LYS A 60 3.46 -10.02 -4.65
N ALA A 61 4.78 -9.88 -4.71
CA ALA A 61 5.52 -9.05 -3.77
C ALA A 61 5.21 -7.56 -3.93
N GLN A 62 4.89 -7.10 -5.15
CA GLN A 62 4.42 -5.74 -5.38
C GLN A 62 3.08 -5.51 -4.68
N MET A 63 2.13 -6.44 -4.81
CA MET A 63 0.83 -6.36 -4.14
C MET A 63 1.00 -6.36 -2.61
N GLU A 64 1.84 -7.25 -2.09
CA GLU A 64 2.11 -7.30 -0.65
C GLU A 64 2.86 -6.05 -0.18
N MET A 65 3.79 -5.52 -0.98
CA MET A 65 4.47 -4.25 -0.67
C MET A 65 3.49 -3.07 -0.66
N MET A 66 2.55 -3.02 -1.60
CA MET A 66 1.47 -2.04 -1.58
C MET A 66 0.66 -2.17 -0.30
N ARG A 67 0.27 -3.38 0.09
CA ARG A 67 -0.45 -3.64 1.35
C ARG A 67 0.32 -3.17 2.58
N VAL A 68 1.59 -3.56 2.70
CA VAL A 68 2.46 -3.20 3.83
C VAL A 68 2.61 -1.68 3.93
N ARG A 69 2.84 -0.99 2.81
CA ARG A 69 2.91 0.48 2.81
C ARG A 69 1.57 1.14 3.10
N ASP A 70 0.49 0.52 2.64
CA ASP A 70 -0.85 1.01 2.91
C ASP A 70 -1.20 0.84 4.39
N GLU A 71 -0.75 -0.22 5.05
CA GLU A 71 -0.83 -0.36 6.51
C GLU A 71 0.07 0.66 7.23
N GLU A 72 1.31 0.88 6.75
CA GLU A 72 2.23 1.90 7.30
C GLU A 72 1.68 3.33 7.18
N THR A 73 0.91 3.59 6.12
CA THR A 73 0.30 4.90 5.85
C THR A 73 -1.18 4.96 6.19
N ASN A 74 -1.74 3.86 6.72
CA ASN A 74 -3.13 3.66 7.06
C ASN A 74 -4.14 3.98 5.93
N GLY A 75 -3.84 3.58 4.69
CA GLY A 75 -4.72 3.77 3.54
C GLY A 75 -4.42 4.99 2.67
N ARG A 76 -3.68 5.94 3.23
CA ARG A 76 -3.68 7.35 2.78
C ARG A 76 -3.03 7.54 1.43
N GLU A 77 -1.89 6.89 1.19
CA GLU A 77 -1.16 7.06 -0.08
C GLU A 77 -1.88 6.38 -1.26
N TYR A 78 -2.53 5.23 -1.04
CA TYR A 78 -3.32 4.57 -2.06
C TYR A 78 -4.57 5.38 -2.42
N SER A 79 -5.33 5.84 -1.42
CA SER A 79 -6.49 6.71 -1.64
C SER A 79 -6.11 8.02 -2.35
N LYS A 80 -4.98 8.63 -2.00
CA LYS A 80 -4.48 9.82 -2.71
C LYS A 80 -4.19 9.53 -4.19
N THR A 81 -3.62 8.36 -4.49
CA THR A 81 -3.34 7.93 -5.86
C THR A 81 -4.62 7.68 -6.65
N LEU A 82 -5.63 7.04 -6.06
CA LEU A 82 -6.95 6.85 -6.67
C LEU A 82 -7.60 8.20 -6.99
N ALA A 83 -7.55 9.15 -6.06
CA ALA A 83 -8.07 10.50 -6.26
C ALA A 83 -7.34 11.24 -7.40
N GLN A 84 -6.02 11.11 -7.49
CA GLN A 84 -5.23 11.68 -8.61
C GLN A 84 -5.60 11.07 -9.96
N LYS A 85 -6.05 9.81 -9.98
CA LYS A 85 -6.55 9.12 -11.17
C LYS A 85 -8.02 9.43 -11.47
N GLY A 86 -8.63 10.39 -10.76
CA GLY A 86 -10.04 10.78 -10.91
C GLY A 86 -11.04 9.80 -10.27
N LYS A 87 -10.55 8.76 -9.60
CA LYS A 87 -11.37 7.73 -8.94
C LYS A 87 -11.69 8.14 -7.50
N LEU A 88 -12.42 9.25 -7.34
CA LEU A 88 -12.73 9.82 -6.03
C LEU A 88 -13.56 8.87 -5.16
N ASP A 89 -14.52 8.14 -5.76
CA ASP A 89 -15.36 7.19 -5.03
C ASP A 89 -14.54 6.04 -4.45
N ASP A 90 -13.70 5.41 -5.27
CA ASP A 90 -12.81 4.33 -4.82
C ASP A 90 -11.87 4.81 -3.71
N ALA A 91 -11.37 6.05 -3.81
CA ALA A 91 -10.48 6.64 -2.81
C ALA A 91 -11.15 6.82 -1.44
N ILE A 92 -12.41 7.28 -1.45
CA ILE A 92 -13.22 7.51 -0.25
C ILE A 92 -13.57 6.18 0.41
N GLU A 93 -14.07 5.21 -0.36
CA GLU A 93 -14.42 3.89 0.17
C GLU A 93 -13.20 3.18 0.74
N HIS A 94 -12.04 3.31 0.09
CA HIS A 94 -10.80 2.76 0.61
C HIS A 94 -10.40 3.37 1.98
N LEU A 95 -10.52 4.70 2.16
CA LEU A 95 -10.25 5.31 3.48
C LEU A 95 -11.28 4.90 4.53
N ARG A 96 -12.55 4.76 4.16
CA ARG A 96 -13.60 4.29 5.09
C ARG A 96 -13.29 2.91 5.64
N LEU A 97 -12.96 1.94 4.77
CA LEU A 97 -12.55 0.60 5.18
C LEU A 97 -11.31 0.62 6.09
N ARG A 98 -10.36 1.52 5.82
CA ARG A 98 -9.17 1.66 6.66
C ARG A 98 -9.47 2.28 8.03
N LEU A 99 -10.39 3.23 8.09
CA LEU A 99 -10.87 3.82 9.33
C LEU A 99 -11.77 2.87 10.15
N GLU A 100 -12.44 1.91 9.52
CA GLU A 100 -13.11 0.81 10.23
C GLU A 100 -12.09 -0.08 10.96
N LEU A 101 -10.92 -0.33 10.36
CA LEU A 101 -9.85 -1.12 10.96
C LEU A 101 -9.05 -0.34 12.01
N ASN A 102 -8.84 0.96 11.78
CA ASN A 102 -8.08 1.83 12.65
C ASN A 102 -8.79 3.20 12.80
N PRO A 103 -9.79 3.29 13.69
CA PRO A 103 -10.56 4.52 13.88
C PRO A 103 -9.76 5.64 14.56
N ASP A 104 -8.61 5.33 15.16
CA ASP A 104 -7.78 6.28 15.91
C ASP A 104 -6.66 6.95 15.08
N ASP A 105 -6.73 6.83 13.75
CA ASP A 105 -5.89 7.59 12.85
C ASP A 105 -6.57 8.89 12.41
N ALA A 106 -6.29 9.95 13.17
CA ALA A 106 -6.74 11.30 12.84
C ALA A 106 -6.34 11.73 11.42
N LYS A 107 -5.17 11.31 10.91
CA LYS A 107 -4.72 11.75 9.58
C LYS A 107 -5.60 11.15 8.48
N SER A 108 -6.03 9.89 8.62
CA SER A 108 -6.96 9.27 7.67
C SER A 108 -8.33 9.93 7.70
N TRP A 109 -8.79 10.40 8.87
CA TRP A 109 -10.01 11.22 8.98
C TRP A 109 -9.90 12.55 8.25
N TYR A 110 -8.75 13.25 8.33
CA TYR A 110 -8.54 14.46 7.54
C TYR A 110 -8.49 14.18 6.04
N ASP A 111 -7.75 13.17 5.60
CA ASP A 111 -7.68 12.82 4.18
C ASP A 111 -9.08 12.43 3.63
N LEU A 112 -9.91 11.75 4.42
CA LEU A 112 -11.31 11.46 4.08
C LEU A 112 -12.12 12.74 3.92
N GLY A 113 -11.95 13.68 4.84
CA GLY A 113 -12.60 15.00 4.78
C GLY A 113 -12.27 15.73 3.47
N GLU A 114 -10.99 15.83 3.13
CA GLU A 114 -10.54 16.47 1.89
C GLU A 114 -11.14 15.81 0.64
N LEU A 115 -11.20 14.47 0.59
CA LEU A 115 -11.76 13.75 -0.54
C LEU A 115 -13.27 13.95 -0.67
N LEU A 116 -14.01 13.98 0.45
CA LEU A 116 -15.45 14.25 0.45
C LEU A 116 -15.75 15.67 -0.04
N PHE A 117 -14.96 16.68 0.37
CA PHE A 117 -15.06 18.03 -0.18
C PHE A 117 -14.82 18.07 -1.69
N LYS A 118 -13.79 17.36 -2.19
CA LYS A 118 -13.52 17.27 -3.64
C LYS A 118 -14.64 16.60 -4.42
N LYS A 119 -15.35 15.64 -3.80
CA LYS A 119 -16.54 14.99 -4.36
C LYS A 119 -17.80 15.87 -4.27
N GLY A 120 -17.76 16.96 -3.50
CA GLY A 120 -18.89 17.87 -3.30
C GLY A 120 -19.75 17.56 -2.06
N ASP A 121 -19.38 16.55 -1.27
CA ASP A 121 -20.04 16.22 0.00
C ASP A 121 -19.39 17.01 1.15
N ALA A 122 -19.74 18.30 1.24
CA ALA A 122 -19.22 19.18 2.27
C ALA A 122 -19.65 18.76 3.68
N SER A 123 -20.87 18.23 3.84
CA SER A 123 -21.38 17.79 5.15
C SER A 123 -20.56 16.60 5.67
N GLY A 124 -20.41 15.57 4.84
CA GLY A 124 -19.57 14.42 5.18
C GLY A 124 -18.11 14.82 5.42
N GLY A 125 -17.60 15.78 4.65
CA GLY A 125 -16.25 16.33 4.83
C GLY A 125 -16.04 16.97 6.20
N PHE A 126 -16.97 17.82 6.65
CA PHE A 126 -16.92 18.43 7.99
C PHE A 126 -17.03 17.39 9.10
N ASP A 127 -17.90 16.39 8.96
CA ASP A 127 -18.01 15.31 9.93
C ASP A 127 -16.72 14.50 10.06
N ALA A 128 -16.05 14.21 8.94
CA ALA A 128 -14.76 13.53 8.95
C ALA A 128 -13.67 14.38 9.64
N PHE A 129 -13.59 15.68 9.38
CA PHE A 129 -12.66 16.58 10.07
C PHE A 129 -12.92 16.64 11.58
N ARG A 130 -14.19 16.75 11.98
CA ARG A 130 -14.57 16.72 13.39
C ARG A 130 -14.14 15.42 14.07
N LYS A 131 -14.27 14.27 13.39
CA LYS A 131 -13.77 12.99 13.90
C LYS A 131 -12.26 12.97 14.04
N GLY A 132 -11.52 13.52 13.07
CA GLY A 132 -10.07 13.69 13.17
C GLY A 132 -9.65 14.49 14.40
N ASP A 133 -10.31 15.62 14.65
CA ASP A 133 -10.10 16.46 15.84
C ASP A 133 -10.41 15.72 17.15
N GLU A 134 -11.54 15.00 17.19
CA GLU A 134 -11.95 14.20 18.36
C GLU A 134 -10.88 13.15 18.71
N VAL A 135 -10.32 12.47 17.71
CA VAL A 135 -9.26 11.47 17.88
C VAL A 135 -7.97 12.10 18.38
N LEU A 136 -7.56 13.25 17.83
CA LEU A 136 -6.35 13.95 18.29
C LEU A 136 -6.45 14.39 19.75
N LYS A 137 -7.63 14.84 20.19
CA LYS A 137 -7.85 15.29 21.57
C LYS A 137 -7.87 14.17 22.60
N LYS A 138 -8.02 12.91 22.16
CA LYS A 138 -8.05 11.72 23.02
C LYS A 138 -6.68 11.07 23.24
N LYS A 139 -5.65 11.50 22.52
CA LYS A 139 -4.26 11.03 22.66
C LYS A 139 -3.45 11.95 23.56
#